data_AF-A0A7S2EY46-F1
#
_entry.id   AF-A0A7S2EY46-F1
#
_cell.length_a   1.000
_cell.length_b   1.000
_cell.length_c   1.000
_cell.angle_alpha   90.00
_cell.angle_beta   90.00
_cell.angle_gamma   90.00
#
_symmetry.space_group_name_H-M   'P 1'
#
loop_
_entity.id
_entity.type
_entity.pdbx_description
1 polymer ?
#
loop_
_entity_poly.entity_id
_entity_poly.type
_entity_poly.pdbx_seq_one_letter_code
_entity_poly.pdbx_strand_id
1 'polypeptide(L)'
;DRIDGWFEMAISGDGDRNGDGPKDDEKMKKMERLDMGGTMQAEWEWLKSELRDSPVPAVVGGNGTWDPRGRAVSFFREVVFAHMDCQSLNILTLSSDEDNGRAQDQAEAQIRLIDFKYAGLNRRAVDIGNTFCEHCNMNNLRPDNVAEYPSAEQQDYFLQRYVRDAEAGLASELDSQAEGWEEFLEAAREEVGKHALLSHLGWAVWAVAQSRGSEIHFDYLAYAELRVEGFRLFKAKYWPPP
;
A
#
# COMPACT_ATOMS: atom_id res chain seq x y z
N ASP A 1 0.70 -12.41 -9.98
CA ASP A 1 1.73 -13.45 -9.80
C ASP A 1 2.01 -13.72 -8.34
N ARG A 2 2.69 -12.83 -7.59
CA ARG A 2 3.02 -13.10 -6.17
C ARG A 2 1.79 -13.36 -5.29
N ILE A 3 0.77 -12.51 -5.40
CA ILE A 3 -0.49 -12.68 -4.65
C ILE A 3 -1.21 -13.95 -5.06
N ASP A 4 -1.22 -14.31 -6.35
CA ASP A 4 -1.81 -15.57 -6.82
C ASP A 4 -1.10 -16.78 -6.19
N GLY A 5 0.24 -16.76 -6.11
CA GLY A 5 1.00 -17.80 -5.41
C GLY A 5 0.73 -17.85 -3.90
N TRP A 6 0.44 -16.71 -3.26
CA TRP A 6 -0.01 -16.70 -1.86
C TRP A 6 -1.41 -17.29 -1.69
N PHE A 7 -2.33 -17.05 -2.62
CA PHE A 7 -3.64 -17.71 -2.63
C PHE A 7 -3.49 -19.23 -2.77
N GLU A 8 -2.64 -19.69 -3.69
CA GLU A 8 -2.37 -21.13 -3.85
C GLU A 8 -1.90 -21.75 -2.54
N MET A 9 -0.93 -21.13 -1.84
CA MET A 9 -0.47 -21.59 -0.53
C MET A 9 -1.54 -21.48 0.57
N ALA A 10 -2.34 -20.42 0.56
CA ALA A 10 -3.41 -20.19 1.54
C ALA A 10 -4.60 -21.14 1.36
N ILE A 11 -4.83 -21.65 0.14
CA ILE A 11 -5.93 -22.58 -0.17
C ILE A 11 -5.48 -24.04 -0.05
N SER A 12 -4.43 -24.43 -0.77
CA SER A 12 -4.03 -25.84 -1.00
C SER A 12 -3.74 -26.68 0.24
N GLY A 13 -3.21 -26.07 1.30
CA GLY A 13 -2.75 -26.77 2.51
C GLY A 13 -1.27 -27.11 2.45
N ASP A 14 -0.61 -26.91 1.30
CA ASP A 14 0.80 -27.21 1.08
C ASP A 14 1.67 -26.22 1.86
N GLY A 15 1.93 -26.56 3.13
CA GLY A 15 2.62 -25.70 4.07
C GLY A 15 2.70 -26.23 5.49
N ASP A 16 1.85 -27.19 5.88
CA ASP A 16 1.88 -27.86 7.20
C ASP A 16 3.14 -28.72 7.37
N ARG A 17 4.30 -28.07 7.48
CA ARG A 17 5.59 -28.73 7.75
C ARG A 17 5.63 -29.38 9.14
N ASN A 18 4.69 -29.03 10.01
CA ASN A 18 4.65 -29.52 11.39
C ASN A 18 3.72 -30.73 11.60
N GLY A 19 3.06 -31.26 10.56
CA GLY A 19 2.15 -32.42 10.70
C GLY A 19 0.92 -32.21 11.59
N ASP A 20 0.80 -31.01 12.15
CA ASP A 20 -0.36 -30.51 12.85
C ASP A 20 -1.18 -29.70 11.85
N GLY A 21 -1.97 -30.41 11.04
CA GLY A 21 -3.18 -29.81 10.47
C GLY A 21 -3.95 -29.07 11.57
N PRO A 22 -4.80 -28.09 11.24
CA PRO A 22 -5.43 -27.22 12.23
C PRO A 22 -6.19 -28.05 13.29
N LYS A 23 -5.52 -28.32 14.41
CA LYS A 23 -6.03 -29.07 15.58
C LYS A 23 -6.85 -28.19 16.50
N ASP A 24 -6.87 -26.88 16.23
CA ASP A 24 -7.53 -25.86 17.01
C ASP A 24 -8.81 -25.38 16.29
N ASP A 25 -9.95 -25.64 16.92
CA ASP A 25 -11.28 -25.22 16.44
C ASP A 25 -11.34 -23.70 16.20
N GLU A 26 -10.59 -22.89 16.95
CA GLU A 26 -10.54 -21.44 16.76
C GLU A 26 -9.81 -21.08 15.47
N LYS A 27 -8.69 -21.74 15.19
CA LYS A 27 -7.92 -21.59 13.94
C LYS A 27 -8.79 -21.90 12.73
N MET A 28 -9.53 -23.01 12.77
CA MET A 28 -10.45 -23.38 11.68
C MET A 28 -11.52 -22.33 11.43
N LYS A 29 -12.17 -21.86 12.50
CA LYS A 29 -13.20 -20.81 12.39
C LYS A 29 -12.62 -19.50 11.83
N LYS A 30 -11.40 -19.12 12.21
CA LYS A 30 -10.70 -17.95 11.64
C LYS A 30 -10.49 -18.13 10.13
N MET A 31 -9.99 -19.29 9.71
CA MET A 31 -9.76 -19.58 8.28
C MET A 31 -11.06 -19.61 7.47
N GLU A 32 -12.14 -20.18 8.01
CA GLU A 32 -13.46 -20.15 7.38
C GLU A 32 -14.01 -18.73 7.22
N ARG A 33 -13.86 -17.87 8.23
CA ARG A 33 -14.29 -16.45 8.14
C ARG A 33 -13.49 -15.65 7.13
N LEU A 34 -12.21 -15.95 6.99
CA LEU A 34 -11.33 -15.29 6.03
C LEU A 34 -11.63 -15.71 4.59
N ASP A 35 -12.17 -16.93 4.39
CA ASP A 35 -12.71 -17.41 3.11
C ASP A 35 -11.79 -17.13 1.90
N MET A 36 -10.53 -17.57 2.00
CA MET A 36 -9.48 -17.30 1.00
C MET A 36 -9.80 -17.88 -0.38
N GLY A 37 -10.48 -19.03 -0.45
CA GLY A 37 -10.88 -19.67 -1.71
C GLY A 37 -12.25 -19.23 -2.26
N GLY A 38 -12.98 -18.39 -1.52
CA GLY A 38 -14.28 -17.87 -1.92
C GLY A 38 -14.22 -16.35 -2.07
N THR A 39 -14.72 -15.65 -1.06
CA THR A 39 -14.90 -14.20 -1.05
C THR A 39 -13.59 -13.45 -1.36
N MET A 40 -12.48 -13.80 -0.73
CA MET A 40 -11.23 -13.04 -0.92
C MET A 40 -10.60 -13.28 -2.30
N GLN A 41 -10.77 -14.47 -2.87
CA GLN A 41 -10.34 -14.72 -4.25
C GLN A 41 -11.17 -13.92 -5.25
N ALA A 42 -12.50 -13.83 -5.04
CA ALA A 42 -13.36 -12.97 -5.86
C ALA A 42 -12.99 -11.48 -5.74
N GLU A 43 -12.69 -11.01 -4.53
CA GLU A 43 -12.19 -9.65 -4.28
C GLU A 43 -10.86 -9.38 -4.98
N TRP A 44 -9.97 -10.37 -5.05
CA TRP A 44 -8.71 -10.26 -5.77
C TRP A 44 -8.89 -10.16 -7.28
N GLU A 45 -9.77 -10.99 -7.88
CA GLU A 45 -10.07 -10.90 -9.31
C GLU A 45 -10.67 -9.55 -9.69
N TRP A 46 -11.60 -9.03 -8.87
CA TRP A 46 -12.16 -7.70 -9.03
C TRP A 46 -11.08 -6.61 -8.93
N LEU A 47 -10.26 -6.63 -7.88
CA LEU A 47 -9.22 -5.62 -7.72
C LEU A 47 -8.21 -5.67 -8.88
N LYS A 48 -7.88 -6.86 -9.38
CA LYS A 48 -7.04 -7.01 -10.59
C LYS A 48 -7.64 -6.32 -11.80
N SER A 49 -8.94 -6.50 -12.08
CA SER A 49 -9.57 -5.86 -13.23
C SER A 49 -9.56 -4.34 -13.10
N GLU A 50 -9.89 -3.81 -11.92
CA GLU A 50 -9.89 -2.37 -11.67
C GLU A 50 -8.50 -1.75 -11.84
N LEU A 51 -7.48 -2.42 -11.30
CA LEU A 51 -6.11 -1.93 -11.37
C LEU A 51 -5.46 -2.17 -12.73
N ARG A 52 -5.86 -3.14 -13.54
CA ARG A 52 -5.25 -3.37 -14.87
C ARG A 52 -5.94 -2.60 -15.98
N ASP A 53 -7.26 -2.58 -15.97
CA ASP A 53 -8.06 -2.22 -17.15
C ASP A 53 -8.50 -0.75 -17.15
N SER A 54 -8.27 -0.03 -16.05
CA SER A 54 -8.60 1.41 -15.97
C SER A 54 -7.65 2.24 -16.87
N PRO A 55 -8.17 2.91 -17.92
CA PRO A 55 -7.34 3.71 -18.81
C PRO A 55 -6.65 4.84 -18.04
N VAL A 56 -5.40 5.12 -18.39
CA VAL A 56 -4.71 6.33 -17.95
C VAL A 56 -5.31 7.50 -18.75
N PRO A 57 -5.85 8.55 -18.09
CA PRO A 57 -6.32 9.74 -18.78
C PRO A 57 -5.20 10.30 -19.67
N ALA A 58 -5.55 10.78 -20.86
CA ALA A 58 -4.56 11.43 -21.72
C ALA A 58 -3.93 12.62 -20.96
N VAL A 59 -2.60 12.71 -20.97
CA VAL A 59 -1.81 13.77 -20.31
C VAL A 59 -2.22 15.17 -20.78
N VAL A 60 -2.86 15.25 -21.94
CA VAL A 60 -3.38 16.48 -22.54
C VAL A 60 -4.89 16.30 -22.70
N GLY A 61 -5.69 17.09 -21.97
CA GLY A 61 -7.12 17.21 -22.24
C GLY A 61 -7.31 17.56 -23.72
N GLY A 62 -8.32 16.98 -24.38
CA GLY A 62 -8.45 16.94 -25.86
C GLY A 62 -8.38 18.28 -26.61
N ASN A 63 -8.33 19.42 -25.90
CA ASN A 63 -8.23 20.77 -26.44
C ASN A 63 -7.03 21.59 -25.89
N GLY A 64 -6.05 20.98 -25.22
CA GLY A 64 -4.94 21.71 -24.56
C GLY A 64 -5.32 22.40 -23.24
N THR A 65 -6.43 21.96 -22.63
CA THR A 65 -6.94 22.46 -21.35
C THR A 65 -6.18 21.85 -20.17
N TRP A 66 -5.83 22.68 -19.19
CA TRP A 66 -5.29 22.29 -17.88
C TRP A 66 -6.20 21.22 -17.22
N ASP A 67 -5.62 20.08 -16.83
CA ASP A 67 -6.32 18.96 -16.18
C ASP A 67 -5.45 18.37 -15.05
N PRO A 68 -5.41 19.00 -13.87
CA PRO A 68 -4.59 18.55 -12.75
C PRO A 68 -5.01 17.17 -12.23
N ARG A 69 -6.31 16.84 -12.27
CA ARG A 69 -6.80 15.52 -11.86
C ARG A 69 -6.31 14.42 -12.79
N GLY A 70 -6.43 14.62 -14.10
CA GLY A 70 -5.89 13.70 -15.11
C GLY A 70 -4.38 13.52 -14.99
N ARG A 71 -3.63 14.61 -14.72
CA ARG A 71 -2.20 14.55 -14.44
C ARG A 71 -1.87 13.74 -13.18
N ALA A 72 -2.64 13.89 -12.10
CA ALA A 72 -2.47 13.08 -10.89
C ALA A 72 -2.68 11.59 -11.18
N VAL A 73 -3.79 11.24 -11.85
CA VAL A 73 -4.09 9.85 -12.20
C VAL A 73 -2.99 9.26 -13.08
N SER A 74 -2.53 9.99 -14.10
CA SER A 74 -1.43 9.55 -14.96
C SER A 74 -0.14 9.35 -14.17
N PHE A 75 0.25 10.33 -13.35
CA PHE A 75 1.47 10.27 -12.57
C PHE A 75 1.48 9.09 -11.59
N PHE A 76 0.41 8.90 -10.82
CA PHE A 76 0.37 7.87 -9.78
C PHE A 76 0.13 6.45 -10.33
N ARG A 77 -0.41 6.32 -11.55
CA ARG A 77 -0.56 5.03 -12.24
C ARG A 77 0.64 4.61 -13.08
N GLU A 78 1.66 5.45 -13.20
CA GLU A 78 2.90 5.06 -13.89
C GLU A 78 3.58 3.90 -13.15
N VAL A 79 4.05 2.91 -13.92
CA VAL A 79 4.78 1.76 -13.39
C VAL A 79 6.23 2.15 -13.14
N VAL A 80 6.67 1.98 -11.89
CA VAL A 80 8.03 2.24 -11.42
C VAL A 80 8.59 1.03 -10.69
N PHE A 81 9.88 1.07 -10.33
CA PHE A 81 10.42 0.16 -9.34
C PHE A 81 9.94 0.58 -7.94
N ALA A 82 9.08 -0.24 -7.34
CA ALA A 82 8.48 -0.04 -6.03
C ALA A 82 9.11 -0.98 -5.00
N HIS A 83 9.23 -0.53 -3.75
CA HIS A 83 9.74 -1.32 -2.64
C HIS A 83 8.74 -2.38 -2.15
N MET A 84 7.45 -2.01 -2.12
CA MET A 84 6.30 -2.83 -1.75
C MET A 84 6.22 -3.26 -0.27
N ASP A 85 7.13 -2.77 0.58
CA ASP A 85 7.22 -3.14 2.02
C ASP A 85 7.93 -2.03 2.82
N CYS A 86 7.55 -0.77 2.59
CA CYS A 86 8.09 0.40 3.30
C CYS A 86 7.53 0.53 4.74
N GLN A 87 7.57 -0.56 5.51
CA GLN A 87 7.26 -0.54 6.93
C GLN A 87 8.38 0.13 7.75
N SER A 88 8.08 0.54 8.98
CA SER A 88 9.03 1.27 9.84
C SER A 88 10.36 0.56 10.08
N LEU A 89 10.38 -0.79 10.12
CA LEU A 89 11.61 -1.57 10.30
C LEU A 89 12.53 -1.55 9.06
N ASN A 90 12.00 -1.16 7.89
CA ASN A 90 12.75 -1.06 6.64
C ASN A 90 13.21 0.38 6.33
N ILE A 91 12.98 1.32 7.25
CA ILE A 91 13.36 2.73 7.13
C ILE A 91 14.38 3.06 8.23
N LEU A 92 15.64 3.22 7.85
CA LEU A 92 16.72 3.51 8.78
C LEU A 92 17.08 4.99 8.75
N THR A 93 17.40 5.55 9.92
CA THR A 93 18.08 6.83 10.06
C THR A 93 19.50 6.59 10.55
N LEU A 94 20.45 7.40 10.07
CA LEU A 94 21.81 7.36 10.60
C LEU A 94 21.83 7.98 12.01
N SER A 95 22.45 7.29 12.97
CA SER A 95 22.70 7.85 14.30
C SER A 95 23.81 8.89 14.24
N SER A 96 23.69 9.94 15.06
CA SER A 96 24.63 11.08 15.15
C SER A 96 26.09 10.72 15.41
N ASP A 97 26.39 9.50 15.90
CA ASP A 97 27.75 9.07 16.24
C ASP A 97 28.61 8.72 15.00
N GLU A 98 28.01 8.50 13.83
CA GLU A 98 28.72 8.26 12.56
C GLU A 98 28.89 9.54 11.73
N ASP A 99 28.27 10.64 12.14
CA ASP A 99 28.39 11.92 11.46
C ASP A 99 29.60 12.65 12.03
N ASN A 100 30.70 12.69 11.27
CA ASN A 100 32.01 13.29 11.63
C ASN A 100 31.92 14.82 11.90
N GLY A 101 31.18 15.24 12.93
CA GLY A 101 31.04 16.63 13.35
C GLY A 101 30.33 17.53 12.34
N ARG A 102 29.53 17.00 11.41
CA ARG A 102 28.65 17.86 10.60
C ARG A 102 27.53 18.34 11.51
N ALA A 103 27.52 19.65 11.76
CA ALA A 103 26.48 20.30 12.53
C ALA A 103 25.11 19.86 12.00
N GLN A 104 24.23 19.53 12.93
CA GLN A 104 22.85 19.12 12.71
C GLN A 104 22.02 20.33 12.28
N ASP A 105 22.43 20.97 11.18
CA ASP A 105 21.75 22.11 10.57
C ASP A 105 20.54 21.61 9.79
N GLN A 106 19.47 21.18 10.48
CA GLN A 106 18.15 20.92 9.87
C GLN A 106 18.15 20.06 8.58
N ALA A 107 19.27 19.40 8.27
CA ALA A 107 19.50 18.67 7.04
C ALA A 107 18.66 17.42 7.18
N GLU A 108 17.73 17.25 6.24
CA GLU A 108 16.83 16.11 6.12
C GLU A 108 17.47 14.86 6.70
N ALA A 109 16.81 14.27 7.71
CA ALA A 109 17.28 13.03 8.31
C ALA A 109 17.69 12.08 7.19
N GLN A 110 18.95 11.64 7.20
CA GLN A 110 19.48 10.87 6.09
C GLN A 110 18.87 9.46 6.15
N ILE A 111 17.71 9.31 5.51
CA ILE A 111 16.94 8.08 5.50
C ILE A 111 17.54 7.10 4.49
N ARG A 112 17.49 5.81 4.82
CA ARG A 112 17.85 4.69 3.95
C ARG A 112 16.74 3.65 3.99
N LEU A 113 16.33 3.19 2.81
CA LEU A 113 15.45 2.03 2.67
C LEU A 113 16.30 0.76 2.58
N ILE A 114 15.86 -0.31 3.22
CA ILE A 114 16.50 -1.63 3.20
C ILE A 114 15.45 -2.73 2.98
N ASP A 115 15.91 -3.97 2.74
CA ASP A 115 15.04 -5.15 2.60
C ASP A 115 14.06 -5.11 1.39
N PHE A 116 14.64 -5.03 0.19
CA PHE A 116 13.93 -5.03 -1.10
C PHE A 116 13.38 -6.41 -1.51
N LYS A 117 13.17 -7.36 -0.58
CA LYS A 117 12.70 -8.73 -0.90
C LYS A 117 11.39 -8.78 -1.68
N TYR A 118 10.52 -7.79 -1.45
CA TYR A 118 9.22 -7.66 -2.12
C TYR A 118 9.23 -6.65 -3.27
N ALA A 119 10.36 -6.00 -3.53
CA ALA A 119 10.45 -4.97 -4.55
C ALA A 119 10.18 -5.54 -5.95
N GLY A 120 9.71 -4.67 -6.84
CA GLY A 120 9.37 -5.04 -8.21
C GLY A 120 8.70 -3.90 -8.96
N LEU A 121 8.34 -4.15 -10.22
CA LEU A 121 7.61 -3.18 -11.02
C LEU A 121 6.16 -3.10 -10.57
N ASN A 122 5.73 -1.92 -10.14
CA ASN A 122 4.35 -1.65 -9.77
C ASN A 122 4.01 -0.17 -9.95
N ARG A 123 2.73 0.19 -9.87
CA ARG A 123 2.32 1.60 -9.89
C ARG A 123 2.83 2.33 -8.66
N ARG A 124 3.25 3.60 -8.82
CA ARG A 124 3.66 4.47 -7.70
C ARG A 124 2.62 4.48 -6.58
N ALA A 125 1.34 4.57 -6.94
CA ALA A 125 0.22 4.56 -6.01
C ALA A 125 0.19 3.35 -5.06
N VAL A 126 0.67 2.19 -5.51
CA VAL A 126 0.69 0.97 -4.68
C VAL A 126 1.70 1.08 -3.56
N ASP A 127 2.91 1.56 -3.86
CA ASP A 127 3.98 1.66 -2.87
C ASP A 127 3.66 2.73 -1.82
N ILE A 128 3.11 3.86 -2.27
CA ILE A 128 2.68 4.95 -1.40
C ILE A 128 1.45 4.52 -0.58
N GLY A 129 0.46 3.88 -1.20
CA GLY A 129 -0.71 3.36 -0.49
C GLY A 129 -0.32 2.34 0.58
N ASN A 130 0.63 1.45 0.28
CA ASN A 130 1.21 0.55 1.27
C ASN A 130 1.89 1.32 2.41
N THR A 131 2.73 2.30 2.09
CA THR A 131 3.43 3.13 3.09
C THR A 131 2.45 3.83 4.03
N PHE A 132 1.33 4.34 3.52
CA PHE A 132 0.30 4.96 4.35
C PHE A 132 -0.43 3.96 5.24
N CYS A 133 -0.71 2.74 4.75
CA CYS A 133 -1.25 1.67 5.60
C CYS A 133 -0.31 1.28 6.76
N GLU A 134 1.01 1.37 6.56
CA GLU A 134 2.02 1.10 7.59
C GLU A 134 2.16 2.23 8.63
N HIS A 135 1.46 3.36 8.45
CA HIS A 135 1.32 4.36 9.52
C HIS A 135 0.39 3.87 10.64
N CYS A 136 -0.56 2.99 10.30
CA CYS A 136 -1.40 2.31 11.27
C CYS A 136 -0.58 1.25 12.01
N ASN A 137 -0.90 1.00 13.28
CA ASN A 137 -0.16 0.10 14.17
C ASN A 137 -0.39 -1.41 13.88
N MET A 138 -0.16 -1.80 12.63
CA MET A 138 -0.34 -3.15 12.08
C MET A 138 0.56 -4.17 12.76
N ASN A 139 1.84 -3.82 12.99
CA ASN A 139 2.83 -4.72 13.59
C ASN A 139 2.52 -5.12 15.03
N ASN A 140 1.79 -4.29 15.79
CA ASN A 140 1.34 -4.62 17.15
C ASN A 140 -0.09 -5.15 17.19
N LEU A 141 -0.69 -5.49 16.03
CA LEU A 141 -2.07 -5.99 15.90
C LEU A 141 -3.13 -5.06 16.49
N ARG A 142 -2.90 -3.75 16.41
CA ARG A 142 -3.83 -2.71 16.92
C ARG A 142 -3.99 -1.55 15.94
N PRO A 143 -4.17 -1.79 14.63
CA PRO A 143 -4.31 -0.70 13.68
C PRO A 143 -5.59 0.08 13.96
N ASP A 144 -5.51 1.41 14.00
CA ASP A 144 -6.68 2.27 13.85
C ASP A 144 -6.65 2.90 12.46
N ASN A 145 -7.26 2.20 11.49
CA ASN A 145 -7.29 2.64 10.09
C ASN A 145 -8.09 3.95 9.86
N VAL A 146 -8.76 4.48 10.89
CA VAL A 146 -9.47 5.76 10.83
C VAL A 146 -8.64 6.86 11.47
N ALA A 147 -8.10 6.62 12.67
CA ALA A 147 -7.38 7.64 13.44
C ALA A 147 -5.88 7.73 13.12
N GLU A 148 -5.25 6.62 12.75
CA GLU A 148 -3.80 6.55 12.47
C GLU A 148 -3.48 6.65 10.98
N TYR A 149 -4.43 6.35 10.07
CA TYR A 149 -4.16 6.55 8.65
C TYR A 149 -3.88 8.04 8.37
N PRO A 150 -2.86 8.40 7.56
CA PRO A 150 -2.45 9.79 7.41
C PRO A 150 -3.61 10.72 7.04
N SER A 151 -3.71 11.87 7.70
CA SER A 151 -4.72 12.90 7.39
C SER A 151 -4.55 13.44 5.96
N ALA A 152 -5.55 14.16 5.45
CA ALA A 152 -5.42 14.81 4.15
C ALA A 152 -4.20 15.74 4.10
N GLU A 153 -3.93 16.52 5.16
CA GLU A 153 -2.76 17.40 5.19
C GLU A 153 -1.43 16.61 5.21
N GLN A 154 -1.37 15.48 5.93
CA GLN A 154 -0.18 14.64 5.97
C GLN A 154 0.08 13.94 4.63
N GLN A 155 -0.98 13.46 3.97
CA GLN A 155 -0.88 12.89 2.63
C GLN A 155 -0.40 13.97 1.65
N ASP A 156 -0.96 15.18 1.71
CA ASP A 156 -0.61 16.28 0.81
C ASP A 156 0.85 16.69 0.95
N TYR A 157 1.34 16.79 2.18
CA TYR A 157 2.74 17.04 2.46
C TYR A 157 3.65 15.99 1.81
N PHE A 158 3.33 14.70 1.99
CA PHE A 158 4.12 13.61 1.42
C PHE A 158 4.06 13.63 -0.11
N LEU A 159 2.86 13.70 -0.69
CA LEU A 159 2.62 13.63 -2.13
C LEU A 159 3.24 14.81 -2.86
N GLN A 160 3.13 16.03 -2.31
CA GLN A 160 3.76 17.21 -2.89
C GLN A 160 5.28 17.08 -2.90
N ARG A 161 5.90 16.61 -1.81
CA ARG A 161 7.35 16.40 -1.75
C ARG A 161 7.79 15.32 -2.73
N TYR A 162 7.04 14.22 -2.80
CA TYR A 162 7.29 13.12 -3.72
C TYR A 162 7.25 13.58 -5.18
N VAL A 163 6.23 14.34 -5.60
CA VAL A 163 6.12 14.86 -6.97
C VAL A 163 7.26 15.80 -7.31
N ARG A 164 7.64 16.69 -6.38
CA ARG A 164 8.77 17.63 -6.59
C ARG A 164 10.09 16.91 -6.82
N ASP A 165 10.32 15.81 -6.12
CA ASP A 165 11.54 15.01 -6.26
C ASP A 165 11.52 14.12 -7.52
N ALA A 166 10.39 13.46 -7.78
CA ALA A 166 10.26 12.52 -8.88
C ALA A 166 10.10 13.18 -10.26
N GLU A 167 9.40 14.32 -10.35
CA GLU A 167 9.13 15.00 -11.62
C GLU A 167 9.04 16.52 -11.45
N ALA A 168 10.20 17.18 -11.32
CA ALA A 168 10.31 18.63 -11.14
C ALA A 168 9.59 19.46 -12.22
N GLY A 169 9.46 18.93 -13.44
CA GLY A 169 8.70 19.55 -14.53
C GLY A 169 7.20 19.64 -14.22
N LEU A 170 6.59 18.53 -13.79
CA LEU A 170 5.19 18.51 -13.34
C LEU A 170 4.98 19.41 -12.12
N ALA A 171 5.90 19.41 -11.16
CA ALA A 171 5.81 20.31 -10.02
C ALA A 171 5.83 21.80 -10.44
N SER A 172 6.69 22.17 -11.40
CA SER A 172 6.75 23.53 -11.94
C SER A 172 5.47 23.90 -12.70
N GLU A 173 4.89 22.94 -13.42
CA GLU A 173 3.60 23.09 -14.10
C GLU A 173 2.49 23.39 -13.08
N LEU A 174 2.41 22.60 -12.00
CA LEU A 174 1.44 22.76 -10.91
C LEU A 174 1.61 24.10 -10.17
N ASP A 175 2.85 24.53 -9.92
CA ASP A 175 3.17 25.83 -9.29
C ASP A 175 2.73 27.03 -10.13
N SER A 176 2.64 26.86 -11.46
CA SER A 176 2.28 27.94 -12.39
C SER A 176 0.78 28.23 -12.46
N GLN A 177 -0.05 27.38 -11.86
CA GLN A 177 -1.52 27.45 -11.94
C GLN A 177 -2.11 27.78 -10.57
N ALA A 178 -3.08 28.70 -10.51
CA ALA A 178 -3.61 29.25 -9.25
C ALA A 178 -4.19 28.19 -8.30
N GLU A 179 -4.69 27.06 -8.83
CA GLU A 179 -5.29 25.95 -8.07
C GLU A 179 -4.66 24.60 -8.47
N GLY A 180 -3.45 24.62 -9.03
CA GLY A 180 -2.89 23.43 -9.66
C GLY A 180 -2.66 22.28 -8.70
N TRP A 181 -2.17 22.58 -7.50
CA TRP A 181 -1.92 21.58 -6.47
C TRP A 181 -3.19 21.05 -5.79
N GLU A 182 -4.23 21.87 -5.62
CA GLU A 182 -5.42 21.47 -4.85
C GLU A 182 -6.16 20.31 -5.52
N GLU A 183 -6.56 20.49 -6.78
CA GLU A 183 -7.24 19.45 -7.56
C GLU A 183 -6.34 18.24 -7.83
N PHE A 184 -5.03 18.47 -8.05
CA PHE A 184 -4.06 17.40 -8.25
C PHE A 184 -3.93 16.53 -6.99
N LEU A 185 -3.78 17.14 -5.82
CA LEU A 185 -3.60 16.42 -4.57
C LEU A 185 -4.87 15.68 -4.16
N GLU A 186 -6.05 16.24 -4.41
CA GLU A 186 -7.31 15.52 -4.19
C GLU A 186 -7.38 14.23 -5.02
N ALA A 187 -7.14 14.32 -6.33
CA ALA A 187 -7.11 13.16 -7.21
C ALA A 187 -5.97 12.19 -6.86
N ALA A 188 -4.82 12.69 -6.40
CA ALA A 188 -3.71 11.87 -5.95
C ALA A 188 -4.06 11.03 -4.71
N ARG A 189 -4.69 11.65 -3.69
CA ARG A 189 -5.15 10.95 -2.49
C ARG A 189 -6.20 9.89 -2.82
N GLU A 190 -7.12 10.19 -3.74
CA GLU A 190 -8.11 9.22 -4.23
C GLU A 190 -7.41 8.02 -4.89
N GLU A 191 -6.49 8.26 -5.82
CA GLU A 191 -5.78 7.17 -6.52
C GLU A 191 -4.90 6.34 -5.58
N VAL A 192 -4.15 6.99 -4.68
CA VAL A 192 -3.36 6.27 -3.66
C VAL A 192 -4.28 5.44 -2.75
N GLY A 193 -5.40 6.01 -2.30
CA GLY A 193 -6.39 5.29 -1.49
C GLY A 193 -7.01 4.08 -2.19
N LYS A 194 -7.31 4.18 -3.49
CA LYS A 194 -7.76 3.03 -4.29
C LYS A 194 -6.72 1.91 -4.36
N HIS A 195 -5.42 2.25 -4.40
CA HIS A 195 -4.34 1.26 -4.45
C HIS A 195 -3.95 0.71 -3.08
N ALA A 196 -4.31 1.38 -1.97
CA ALA A 196 -4.15 0.85 -0.61
C ALA A 196 -4.92 -0.47 -0.38
N LEU A 197 -6.00 -0.73 -1.14
CA LEU A 197 -6.70 -2.02 -1.13
C LEU A 197 -5.75 -3.17 -1.47
N LEU A 198 -4.79 -2.96 -2.38
CA LEU A 198 -3.81 -3.98 -2.75
C LEU A 198 -2.87 -4.31 -1.58
N SER A 199 -2.53 -3.31 -0.76
CA SER A 199 -1.79 -3.52 0.48
C SER A 199 -2.61 -4.36 1.46
N HIS A 200 -3.84 -3.97 1.77
CA HIS A 200 -4.66 -4.74 2.70
C HIS A 200 -4.91 -6.19 2.22
N LEU A 201 -5.35 -6.38 0.97
CA LEU A 201 -5.62 -7.71 0.43
C LEU A 201 -4.35 -8.56 0.33
N GLY A 202 -3.28 -8.02 -0.27
CA GLY A 202 -2.05 -8.77 -0.48
C GLY A 202 -1.45 -9.28 0.84
N TRP A 203 -1.39 -8.41 1.84
CA TRP A 203 -0.84 -8.77 3.15
C TRP A 203 -1.78 -9.66 3.99
N ALA A 204 -3.10 -9.60 3.78
CA ALA A 204 -4.03 -10.56 4.37
C ALA A 204 -3.79 -11.98 3.84
N VAL A 205 -3.67 -12.13 2.52
CA VAL A 205 -3.44 -13.42 1.86
C VAL A 205 -2.05 -13.96 2.22
N TRP A 206 -1.04 -13.09 2.22
CA TRP A 206 0.31 -13.43 2.71
C TRP A 206 0.26 -14.00 4.12
N ALA A 207 -0.46 -13.36 5.04
CA ALA A 207 -0.51 -13.81 6.42
C ALA A 207 -1.20 -15.17 6.56
N VAL A 208 -2.29 -15.43 5.83
CA VAL A 208 -2.89 -16.79 5.82
C VAL A 208 -1.92 -17.82 5.28
N ALA A 209 -1.19 -17.52 4.20
CA ALA A 209 -0.16 -18.43 3.69
C ALA A 209 0.93 -18.71 4.74
N GLN A 210 1.40 -17.67 5.45
CA GLN A 210 2.41 -17.82 6.50
C GLN A 210 1.92 -18.57 7.74
N SER A 211 0.62 -18.51 8.06
CA SER A 211 0.01 -19.19 9.22
C SER A 211 0.12 -20.74 9.19
N ARG A 212 0.55 -21.29 8.06
CA ARG A 212 0.70 -22.73 7.82
C ARG A 212 2.09 -23.28 8.10
N GLY A 213 3.13 -22.44 8.11
CA GLY A 213 4.50 -22.98 8.23
C GLY A 213 5.60 -21.99 8.57
N SER A 214 5.25 -20.76 8.98
CA SER A 214 6.25 -19.80 9.45
C SER A 214 6.83 -20.22 10.81
N GLU A 215 8.14 -20.07 10.98
CA GLU A 215 8.83 -20.30 12.26
C GLU A 215 8.73 -19.08 13.20
N ILE A 216 8.24 -17.94 12.69
CA ILE A 216 8.11 -16.71 13.47
C ILE A 216 6.87 -16.80 14.36
N HIS A 217 7.04 -16.54 15.66
CA HIS A 217 5.95 -16.45 16.63
C HIS A 217 5.15 -15.15 16.46
N PHE A 218 4.16 -15.17 15.55
CA PHE A 218 3.27 -14.06 15.25
C PHE A 218 1.84 -14.58 14.98
N ASP A 219 0.82 -13.87 15.44
CA ASP A 219 -0.59 -14.24 15.16
C ASP A 219 -0.99 -13.79 13.76
N TYR A 220 -0.59 -14.60 12.78
CA TYR A 220 -0.86 -14.36 11.37
C TYR A 220 -2.35 -14.30 11.04
N LEU A 221 -3.21 -15.06 11.73
CA LEU A 221 -4.63 -15.08 11.42
C LEU A 221 -5.33 -13.85 12.00
N ALA A 222 -4.96 -13.39 13.19
CA ALA A 222 -5.44 -12.11 13.70
C ALA A 222 -4.98 -10.95 12.80
N TYR A 223 -3.73 -10.97 12.34
CA TYR A 223 -3.25 -9.99 11.36
C TYR A 223 -4.06 -10.03 10.06
N ALA A 224 -4.34 -11.22 9.52
CA ALA A 224 -5.15 -11.36 8.31
C ALA A 224 -6.57 -10.79 8.50
N GLU A 225 -7.22 -11.05 9.63
CA GLU A 225 -8.55 -10.49 9.96
C GLU A 225 -8.52 -8.95 9.98
N LEU A 226 -7.51 -8.35 10.62
CA LEU A 226 -7.33 -6.89 10.67
C LEU A 226 -7.06 -6.29 9.27
N ARG A 227 -6.30 -6.96 8.42
CA ARG A 227 -6.06 -6.50 7.04
C ARG A 227 -7.32 -6.62 6.19
N VAL A 228 -8.13 -7.68 6.36
CA VAL A 228 -9.44 -7.81 5.68
C VAL A 228 -10.42 -6.73 6.15
N GLU A 229 -10.41 -6.36 7.43
CA GLU A 229 -11.20 -5.23 7.94
C GLU A 229 -10.77 -3.91 7.29
N GLY A 230 -9.47 -3.64 7.24
CA GLY A 230 -8.91 -2.48 6.54
C GLY A 230 -9.30 -2.46 5.05
N PHE A 231 -9.23 -3.61 4.37
CA PHE A 231 -9.67 -3.75 2.98
C PHE A 231 -11.13 -3.32 2.81
N ARG A 232 -12.05 -3.82 3.66
CA ARG A 232 -13.48 -3.48 3.59
C ARG A 232 -13.73 -1.99 3.84
N LEU A 233 -13.08 -1.42 4.86
CA LEU A 233 -13.17 0.01 5.17
C LEU A 233 -12.72 0.87 3.98
N PHE A 234 -11.58 0.54 3.38
CA PHE A 234 -11.02 1.30 2.29
C PHE A 234 -11.79 1.12 1.00
N LYS A 235 -12.29 -0.09 0.72
CA LYS A 235 -13.18 -0.34 -0.40
C LYS A 235 -14.44 0.52 -0.28
N ALA A 236 -15.08 0.57 0.89
CA ALA A 236 -16.25 1.42 1.09
C ALA A 236 -15.95 2.93 0.89
N LYS A 237 -14.75 3.37 1.28
CA LYS A 237 -14.32 4.77 1.19
C LYS A 237 -13.93 5.21 -0.24
N TYR A 238 -13.16 4.40 -0.95
CA TYR A 238 -12.52 4.77 -2.22
C TYR A 238 -13.17 4.13 -3.45
N TRP A 239 -14.01 3.13 -3.24
CA TRP A 239 -14.78 2.40 -4.26
C TRP A 239 -16.26 2.28 -3.85
N PRO A 240 -16.95 3.41 -3.59
CA PRO A 240 -18.36 3.35 -3.23
C PRO A 240 -19.18 2.73 -4.38
N PRO A 241 -20.25 1.98 -4.09
CA PRO A 241 -21.15 1.49 -5.12
C PRO A 241 -21.74 2.66 -5.92
N PRO A 242 -21.97 2.48 -7.24
CA PRO A 242 -22.55 3.51 -8.11
C PRO A 242 -23.97 3.92 -7.72
#